data_AF-A0A7V2QCP5-F1
#
_entry.id   AF-A0A7V2QCP5-F1
#
_cell.length_a   1.000
_cell.length_b   1.000
_cell.length_c   1.000
_cell.angle_alpha   90.00
_cell.angle_beta   90.00
_cell.angle_gamma   90.00
#
_symmetry.space_group_name_H-M   'P 1'
#
loop_
_entity.id
_entity.type
_entity.pdbx_description
1 polymer ?
#
loop_
_entity_poly.entity_id
_entity_poly.type
_entity_poly.pdbx_seq_one_letter_code
_entity_poly.pdbx_strand_id
1 'polypeptide(L)'
;MGKVYRHKPGAPDEYLGRVEPENGKAYRHRRGPDEYLGRVELDSGKVYRHRRGPDEYLGRVRLDDGKVYSHRHGPDRYVAEIKSNGRIYRHKRGAPDDYLGKVEGMNSLAEGGAAFFLLLLVVEGDEIETGDTQ
;
A
#
# COMPACT_ATOMS: atom_id res chain seq x y z
N MET A 1 7.20 -12.43 6.71
CA MET A 1 7.46 -11.06 6.18
C MET A 1 6.88 -10.94 4.79
N GLY A 2 5.88 -10.08 4.61
CA GLY A 2 5.21 -9.87 3.34
C GLY A 2 6.06 -9.01 2.41
N LYS A 3 6.52 -9.55 1.28
CA LYS A 3 7.29 -8.80 0.26
C LYS A 3 6.33 -8.18 -0.73
N VAL A 4 6.44 -6.87 -0.95
CA VAL A 4 5.53 -6.12 -1.82
C VAL A 4 6.17 -5.89 -3.18
N TYR A 5 5.43 -6.25 -4.22
CA TYR A 5 5.83 -6.10 -5.60
C TYR A 5 4.80 -5.28 -6.37
N ARG A 6 5.27 -4.31 -7.16
CA ARG A 6 4.45 -3.54 -8.08
C ARG A 6 4.43 -4.20 -9.44
N HIS A 7 3.23 -4.33 -10.00
CA HIS A 7 3.05 -4.78 -11.36
C HIS A 7 3.40 -3.67 -12.36
N LYS A 8 4.16 -4.02 -13.39
CA LYS A 8 4.46 -3.14 -14.53
C LYS A 8 4.10 -3.87 -15.83
N PRO A 9 3.13 -3.39 -16.62
CA PRO A 9 2.79 -4.01 -17.89
C PRO A 9 4.02 -4.11 -18.81
N GLY A 10 4.30 -5.30 -19.34
CA GLY A 10 5.43 -5.52 -20.24
C GLY A 10 6.81 -5.59 -19.57
N ALA A 11 6.88 -5.58 -18.24
CA ALA A 11 8.13 -5.73 -17.50
C ALA A 11 7.97 -6.67 -16.30
N PRO A 12 9.06 -7.20 -15.73
CA PRO A 12 9.02 -7.91 -14.47
C PRO A 12 8.47 -7.03 -13.34
N ASP A 13 7.74 -7.65 -12.40
CA ASP A 13 7.26 -6.96 -11.22
C ASP A 13 8.43 -6.40 -10.40
N GLU A 14 8.29 -5.18 -9.92
CA GLU A 14 9.33 -4.46 -9.19
C GLU A 14 9.15 -4.63 -7.68
N TYR A 15 10.20 -5.06 -6.99
CA TYR A 15 10.20 -5.12 -5.53
C TYR A 15 10.23 -3.71 -4.92
N LEU A 16 9.22 -3.38 -4.12
CA LEU A 16 9.08 -2.06 -3.50
C LEU A 16 9.51 -2.03 -2.04
N GLY A 17 9.43 -3.16 -1.35
CA GLY A 17 9.61 -3.17 0.09
C GLY A 17 8.86 -4.30 0.78
N ARG A 18 8.63 -4.14 2.08
CA ARG A 18 8.06 -5.18 2.92
C ARG A 18 7.04 -4.65 3.91
N VAL A 19 6.20 -5.56 4.39
CA VAL A 19 5.38 -5.39 5.59
C VAL A 19 5.74 -6.48 6.60
N GLU A 20 5.98 -6.08 7.84
CA GLU A 20 6.26 -6.97 8.96
C GLU A 20 4.94 -7.52 9.54
N PRO A 21 4.71 -8.84 9.53
CA PRO A 21 3.44 -9.42 9.97
C PRO A 21 3.22 -9.32 11.48
N GLU A 22 4.28 -9.15 12.27
CA GLU A 22 4.19 -9.11 13.74
C GLU A 22 3.69 -7.77 14.27
N ASN A 23 3.90 -6.69 13.52
CA ASN A 23 3.62 -5.32 13.99
C ASN A 23 3.00 -4.41 12.91
N GLY A 24 2.78 -4.92 11.70
CA GLY A 24 2.18 -4.19 10.59
C GLY A 24 3.04 -3.05 10.02
N LYS A 25 4.31 -2.93 10.42
CA LYS A 25 5.20 -1.86 9.91
C LYS A 25 5.57 -2.11 8.46
N ALA A 26 5.52 -1.06 7.66
CA ALA A 26 5.91 -1.10 6.26
C ALA A 26 7.21 -0.33 6.03
N TYR A 27 8.07 -0.92 5.22
CA TYR A 27 9.39 -0.38 4.88
C TYR A 27 9.59 -0.37 3.37
N ARG A 28 10.04 0.78 2.84
CA ARG A 28 10.44 0.92 1.43
C ARG A 28 11.85 0.39 1.22
N HIS A 29 12.02 -0.42 0.18
CA HIS A 29 13.33 -0.78 -0.30
C HIS A 29 13.98 0.38 -1.06
N ARG A 30 15.24 0.67 -0.74
CA ARG A 30 16.05 1.69 -1.42
C ARG A 30 17.53 1.36 -1.35
N ARG A 31 18.37 2.11 -2.07
CA ARG A 31 19.84 2.02 -1.92
C ARG A 31 20.23 2.50 -0.52
N GLY A 32 20.76 1.59 0.30
CA GLY A 32 21.09 1.84 1.69
C GLY A 32 20.06 1.24 2.66
N PRO A 33 19.94 1.76 3.88
CA PRO A 33 18.94 1.29 4.83
C PRO A 33 17.52 1.53 4.30
N ASP A 34 16.66 0.53 4.49
CA ASP A 34 15.24 0.65 4.15
C ASP A 34 14.58 1.79 4.95
N GLU A 35 13.57 2.39 4.35
CA GLU A 35 12.88 3.55 4.91
C GLU A 35 11.56 3.14 5.56
N TYR A 36 11.35 3.47 6.84
CA TYR A 36 10.08 3.25 7.50
C TYR A 36 9.02 4.23 6.99
N LEU A 37 7.91 3.69 6.46
CA LEU A 37 6.84 4.50 5.86
C LEU A 37 5.62 4.67 6.75
N GLY A 38 5.40 3.76 7.71
CA GLY A 38 4.18 3.73 8.50
C GLY A 38 3.79 2.33 8.92
N ARG A 39 2.57 2.17 9.40
CA ARG A 39 2.05 0.89 9.90
C ARG A 39 0.58 0.67 9.59
N VAL A 40 0.18 -0.58 9.63
CA VAL A 40 -1.22 -1.00 9.78
C VAL A 40 -1.44 -1.53 11.20
N GLU A 41 -2.59 -1.22 11.77
CA GLU A 41 -3.11 -1.90 12.94
C GLU A 41 -3.71 -3.24 12.52
N LEU A 42 -3.12 -4.35 12.96
CA LEU A 42 -3.46 -5.69 12.48
C LEU A 42 -4.92 -6.10 12.80
N ASP A 43 -5.46 -5.63 13.92
CA ASP A 43 -6.82 -6.00 14.37
C ASP A 43 -7.92 -5.13 13.77
N SER A 44 -7.59 -3.89 13.40
CA SER A 44 -8.58 -2.91 12.91
C SER A 44 -8.48 -2.67 11.41
N GLY A 45 -7.34 -3.03 10.80
CA GLY A 45 -7.01 -2.74 9.42
C GLY A 45 -6.75 -1.26 9.12
N LYS A 46 -6.70 -0.39 10.14
CA LYS A 46 -6.40 1.05 9.96
C LYS A 46 -4.93 1.24 9.60
N VAL A 47 -4.69 2.07 8.60
CA VAL A 47 -3.34 2.33 8.07
C VAL A 47 -2.94 3.77 8.33
N TYR A 48 -1.71 3.93 8.81
CA TYR A 48 -1.13 5.20 9.21
C TYR A 48 0.21 5.42 8.52
N ARG A 49 0.41 6.63 7.99
CA ARG A 49 1.69 7.07 7.44
C ARG A 49 2.55 7.69 8.53
N HIS A 50 3.81 7.31 8.55
CA HIS A 50 4.80 7.99 9.35
C HIS A 50 5.14 9.37 8.77
N ARG A 51 5.21 10.40 9.61
CA ARG A 51 5.64 11.75 9.23
C ARG A 51 6.27 12.47 10.43
N ARG A 52 6.87 13.64 10.19
CA ARG A 52 7.33 14.52 11.28
C ARG A 52 6.11 15.02 12.07
N GLY A 53 5.96 14.54 13.30
CA GLY A 53 4.81 14.83 14.16
C GLY A 53 3.88 13.62 14.30
N PRO A 54 2.57 13.83 14.59
CA PRO A 54 1.61 12.75 14.66
C PRO A 54 1.48 12.03 13.32
N ASP A 55 1.41 10.70 13.36
CA ASP A 55 1.16 9.88 12.18
C ASP A 55 -0.18 10.25 11.53
N GLU A 56 -0.25 10.15 10.21
CA GLU A 56 -1.43 10.51 9.43
C GLU A 56 -2.27 9.26 9.13
N TYR A 57 -3.54 9.28 9.50
CA TYR A 57 -4.49 8.22 9.12
C TYR A 57 -4.81 8.28 7.63
N LEU A 58 -4.57 7.20 6.89
CA LEU A 58 -4.75 7.12 5.44
C LEU A 58 -6.06 6.46 5.02
N GLY A 59 -6.62 5.62 5.90
CA GLY A 59 -7.75 4.76 5.58
C GLY A 59 -7.62 3.40 6.21
N ARG A 60 -8.47 2.47 5.78
CA ARG A 60 -8.55 1.13 6.35
C ARG A 60 -8.76 0.06 5.29
N VAL A 61 -8.25 -1.13 5.56
CA VAL A 61 -8.70 -2.37 4.92
C VAL A 61 -9.72 -3.04 5.82
N ARG A 62 -10.82 -3.51 5.23
CA ARG A 62 -11.77 -4.36 5.95
C ARG A 62 -11.26 -5.80 5.92
N LEU A 63 -11.10 -6.38 7.11
CA LEU A 63 -10.41 -7.67 7.29
C LEU A 63 -11.27 -8.88 6.93
N ASP A 64 -12.57 -8.69 6.70
CA ASP A 64 -13.52 -9.73 6.31
C ASP A 64 -13.49 -10.03 4.80
N ASP A 65 -13.34 -8.98 3.98
CA ASP A 65 -13.47 -9.08 2.53
C ASP A 65 -12.38 -8.34 1.74
N GLY A 66 -11.39 -7.76 2.42
CA GLY A 66 -10.23 -7.15 1.79
C GLY A 66 -10.52 -5.83 1.07
N LYS A 67 -11.72 -5.25 1.23
CA LYS A 67 -12.02 -3.94 0.64
C LYS A 67 -11.28 -2.83 1.36
N VAL A 68 -10.67 -1.96 0.59
CA VAL A 68 -9.86 -0.85 1.06
C VAL A 68 -10.59 0.46 0.87
N TYR A 69 -10.62 1.25 1.93
CA TYR A 69 -11.28 2.54 1.98
C TYR A 69 -10.28 3.63 2.33
N SER A 70 -10.09 4.60 1.44
CA SER A 70 -9.23 5.76 1.71
C SER A 70 -9.95 6.78 2.54
N HIS A 71 -9.28 7.28 3.57
CA HIS A 71 -9.70 8.43 4.35
C HIS A 71 -9.07 9.69 3.76
N ARG A 72 -9.92 10.63 3.33
CA ARG A 72 -9.53 11.99 2.91
C ARG A 72 -10.61 12.96 3.43
N HIS A 73 -10.52 14.24 3.06
CA HIS A 73 -11.56 15.21 3.38
C HIS A 73 -12.94 14.71 2.87
N GLY A 74 -13.86 14.47 3.80
CA GLY A 74 -15.20 13.93 3.52
C GLY A 74 -15.34 12.43 3.82
N PRO A 75 -16.38 11.76 3.28
CA PRO A 75 -16.62 10.35 3.55
C PRO A 75 -15.56 9.46 2.91
N ASP A 76 -15.24 8.37 3.62
CA ASP A 76 -14.32 7.33 3.15
C ASP A 76 -14.79 6.76 1.80
N ARG A 77 -13.83 6.50 0.90
CA ARG A 77 -14.11 6.00 -0.45
C ARG A 77 -13.46 4.66 -0.68
N TYR A 78 -14.20 3.74 -1.31
CA TYR A 78 -13.64 2.48 -1.77
C TYR A 78 -12.63 2.73 -2.90
N VAL A 79 -11.40 2.22 -2.74
CA VAL A 79 -10.28 2.53 -3.64
C VAL A 79 -9.49 1.30 -4.10
N ALA A 80 -9.64 0.15 -3.44
CA ALA A 80 -8.94 -1.07 -3.81
C ALA A 80 -9.55 -2.30 -3.16
N GLU A 81 -9.20 -3.46 -3.69
CA GLU A 81 -9.48 -4.77 -3.11
C GLU A 81 -8.18 -5.56 -2.97
N ILE A 82 -8.01 -6.19 -1.80
CA ILE A 82 -6.93 -7.13 -1.54
C ILE A 82 -7.53 -8.52 -1.52
N LYS A 83 -7.01 -9.40 -2.36
CA LYS A 83 -7.38 -10.81 -2.36
C LYS A 83 -6.53 -11.57 -1.35
N SER A 84 -7.08 -12.65 -0.78
CA SER A 84 -6.39 -13.51 0.19
C SER A 84 -5.10 -14.13 -0.33
N ASN A 85 -4.93 -14.25 -1.66
CA ASN A 85 -3.69 -14.68 -2.31
C ASN A 85 -2.63 -13.57 -2.44
N GLY A 86 -2.84 -12.41 -1.80
CA GLY A 86 -1.91 -11.28 -1.79
C GLY A 86 -2.01 -10.36 -3.00
N ARG A 87 -2.89 -10.61 -3.97
CA ARG A 87 -3.07 -9.73 -5.14
C ARG A 87 -3.87 -8.49 -4.78
N ILE A 88 -3.42 -7.34 -5.25
CA ILE A 88 -4.03 -6.03 -4.96
C ILE A 88 -4.53 -5.40 -6.26
N TYR A 89 -5.79 -5.00 -6.23
CA TYR A 89 -6.48 -4.37 -7.36
C TYR A 89 -6.96 -2.99 -6.97
N ARG A 90 -6.67 -1.98 -7.79
CA ARG A 90 -7.18 -0.62 -7.61
C ARG A 90 -8.56 -0.51 -8.20
N HIS A 91 -9.46 0.05 -7.42
CA HIS A 91 -10.78 0.43 -7.90
C HIS A 91 -10.79 1.85 -8.46
N LYS A 92 -11.37 2.02 -9.64
CA LYS A 92 -11.62 3.31 -10.27
C LYS A 92 -13.10 3.40 -10.64
N ARG A 93 -13.77 4.47 -10.20
CA ARG A 93 -15.19 4.67 -10.50
C ARG A 93 -15.40 4.79 -12.01
N GLY A 94 -16.22 3.90 -12.58
CA GLY A 94 -16.56 3.91 -14.01
C GLY A 94 -15.50 3.29 -14.92
N ALA A 95 -14.51 2.60 -14.36
CA ALA A 95 -13.53 1.82 -15.11
C ALA A 95 -13.36 0.43 -14.48
N PRO A 96 -12.83 -0.56 -15.23
CA PRO A 96 -12.40 -1.82 -14.65
C PRO A 96 -11.33 -1.63 -13.57
N ASP A 97 -11.26 -2.58 -12.64
CA ASP A 97 -10.24 -2.58 -11.60
C ASP A 97 -8.87 -2.96 -12.19
N ASP A 98 -7.83 -2.22 -11.80
CA ASP A 98 -6.47 -2.40 -12.31
C ASP A 98 -5.64 -3.23 -11.34
N TYR A 99 -4.96 -4.26 -11.84
CA TYR A 99 -4.00 -5.01 -11.02
C TYR A 99 -2.75 -4.15 -10.72
N LEU A 100 -2.54 -3.82 -9.45
CA LEU A 100 -1.42 -2.96 -9.02
C LEU A 100 -0.17 -3.75 -8.66
N GLY A 101 -0.33 -4.97 -8.17
CA GLY A 101 0.78 -5.71 -7.59
C GLY A 101 0.34 -6.77 -6.59
N LYS A 102 1.33 -7.31 -5.88
CA LYS A 102 1.13 -8.42 -4.94
C LYS A 102 1.96 -8.29 -3.68
N VAL A 103 1.49 -8.94 -2.62
CA VAL A 103 2.24 -9.21 -1.40
C VAL A 103 2.55 -10.70 -1.33
N GLU A 104 3.80 -11.08 -1.52
CA GLU A 104 4.25 -12.46 -1.35
C GLU A 104 4.49 -12.77 0.13
N GLY A 105 3.99 -13.92 0.60
CA GLY A 105 4.08 -14.29 2.03
C GLY A 105 3.19 -13.43 2.94
N MET A 106 2.10 -12.89 2.40
CA MET A 106 1.08 -12.15 3.15
C MET A 106 0.41 -13.05 4.18
N ASN A 107 0.38 -12.64 5.45
CA ASN A 107 -0.22 -13.43 6.54
C ASN A 107 -1.62 -12.93 6.89
N SER A 108 -1.94 -11.68 6.55
CA SER A 108 -3.23 -11.04 6.83
C SER A 108 -3.62 -10.03 5.76
N LEU A 109 -4.93 -9.76 5.63
CA LEU A 109 -5.41 -8.67 4.78
C LEU A 109 -4.95 -7.29 5.27
N ALA A 110 -4.66 -7.16 6.57
CA ALA A 110 -4.05 -5.96 7.14
C ALA A 110 -2.72 -5.62 6.45
N GLU A 111 -1.84 -6.62 6.27
CA GLU A 111 -0.58 -6.43 5.53
C GLU A 111 -0.81 -5.94 4.10
N GLY A 112 -1.82 -6.48 3.41
CA GLY A 112 -2.21 -5.98 2.09
C GLY A 112 -2.66 -4.52 2.13
N GLY A 113 -3.34 -4.09 3.19
CA GLY A 113 -3.73 -2.69 3.41
C GLY A 113 -2.53 -1.77 3.56
N ALA A 114 -1.55 -2.17 4.36
CA ALA A 114 -0.28 -1.45 4.46
C ALA A 114 0.45 -1.38 3.12
N ALA A 115 0.54 -2.51 2.40
CA ALA A 115 1.17 -2.58 1.09
C ALA A 115 0.50 -1.62 0.08
N PHE A 116 -0.84 -1.58 0.05
CA PHE A 116 -1.58 -0.68 -0.82
C PHE A 116 -1.28 0.80 -0.51
N PHE A 117 -1.48 1.23 0.74
CA PHE A 117 -1.38 2.65 1.10
C PHE A 117 0.06 3.17 1.14
N LEU A 118 0.99 2.36 1.64
CA LEU A 118 2.34 2.84 1.95
C LEU A 118 3.34 2.53 0.84
N LEU A 119 3.13 1.48 0.05
CA LEU A 119 4.09 1.08 -0.99
C LEU A 119 3.54 1.28 -2.39
N LEU A 120 2.30 0.88 -2.68
CA LEU A 120 1.75 0.98 -4.03
C LEU A 120 1.25 2.39 -4.37
N LEU A 121 0.55 3.06 -3.44
CA LEU A 121 0.06 4.43 -3.67
C LEU A 121 1.14 5.51 -3.56
N VAL A 122 2.15 5.31 -2.72
CA VAL A 122 3.21 6.33 -2.54
C VAL A 122 4.07 6.46 -3.80
N VAL A 123 4.29 5.36 -4.52
CA VAL A 123 5.09 5.38 -5.74
C VAL A 123 4.34 6.03 -6.92
N GLU A 124 3.01 6.08 -6.92
CA GLU A 124 2.26 6.90 -7.90
C GLU A 124 2.41 8.40 -7.64
N GLY A 125 2.82 8.82 -6.43
CA GLY A 125 2.99 10.23 -6.05
C GLY A 125 4.40 10.79 -6.26
N ASP A 126 5.41 9.94 -6.46
CA ASP A 126 6.81 10.34 -6.67
C ASP A 126 7.15 10.58 -8.17
N GLU A 127 6.17 10.50 -9.09
CA GLU A 127 6.33 10.92 -10.50
C GLU A 127 6.04 12.43 -10.74
N ILE A 128 6.05 13.25 -9.69
CA ILE A 128 6.05 14.71 -9.80
C ILE A 128 7.23 15.26 -9.00
N GLU A 129 8.45 15.11 -9.51
CA GLU A 129 9.62 15.98 -9.34
C GLU A 129 10.90 15.24 -9.78
N THR A 130 11.09 15.11 -11.09
CA THR A 130 12.42 15.03 -11.71
C THR A 130 12.25 15.42 -13.17
N GLY A 131 11.91 16.68 -13.36
CA GLY A 131 11.65 17.24 -14.67
C GLY A 131 11.69 18.75 -14.65
N ASP A 132 12.64 19.35 -13.91
CA ASP A 132 13.15 20.66 -14.30
C ASP A 132 14.64 20.54 -14.65
N THR A 133 14.88 21.00 -15.86
CA THR A 133 16.08 20.84 -16.66
C THR A 133 16.98 22.06 -16.44
N GLN A 134 18.29 21.81 -16.43
CA GLN A 134 19.45 22.68 -16.70
C GLN A 134 19.28 24.21 -16.65
#